data_AF-A0A376P8L2-F1
#
_entry.id   AF-A0A376P8L2-F1
#
_cell.length_a   1.000
_cell.length_b   1.000
_cell.length_c   1.000
_cell.angle_alpha   90.00
_cell.angle_beta   90.00
_cell.angle_gamma   90.00
#
_symmetry.space_group_name_H-M   'P 1'
#
loop_
_entity.id
_entity.type
_entity.pdbx_description
1 polymer ?
#
loop_
_entity_poly.entity_id
_entity_poly.type
_entity_poly.pdbx_seq_one_letter_code
_entity_poly.pdbx_strand_id
1 'polypeptide(L)' 'MSLIATLASIIMWLSGFSLENKGIHHKYQANTVKHRRVISLLKLAENVIRHSPLILNTLSLDAGLKVLQQRYTNMIMVY' A
#
# COMPACT_ATOMS: atom_id res chain seq x y z
N MET A 1 -10.52 20.59 -6.26
CA MET A 1 -9.82 19.29 -6.40
C MET A 1 -9.77 18.95 -7.88
N SER A 2 -8.58 18.76 -8.46
CA SER A 2 -8.45 18.34 -9.87
C SER A 2 -8.55 16.81 -9.98
N LEU A 3 -9.10 16.31 -11.09
CA LEU A 3 -9.18 14.86 -11.38
C LEU A 3 -7.80 14.18 -11.35
N ILE A 4 -6.76 14.91 -11.74
CA ILE A 4 -5.38 14.43 -11.73
C ILE A 4 -4.91 14.20 -10.28
N ALA A 5 -5.24 15.12 -9.36
CA ALA A 5 -4.85 14.99 -7.96
C ALA A 5 -5.55 13.80 -7.28
N THR A 6 -6.81 13.52 -7.63
CA THR A 6 -7.54 12.38 -7.09
C THR A 6 -6.98 11.05 -7.63
N LEU A 7 -6.70 10.97 -8.93
CA LEU A 7 -6.05 9.79 -9.53
C LEU A 7 -4.67 9.52 -8.91
N ALA A 8 -3.84 10.56 -8.77
CA ALA A 8 -2.53 10.43 -8.15
C ALA A 8 -2.63 9.92 -6.70
N SER A 9 -3.61 10.42 -5.94
CA SER A 9 -3.85 9.98 -4.56
C SER A 9 -4.27 8.52 -4.47
N ILE A 10 -5.11 8.04 -5.39
CA ILE A 10 -5.55 6.63 -5.45
C ILE A 10 -4.37 5.72 -5.81
N ILE A 11 -3.56 6.09 -6.81
CA ILE A 11 -2.38 5.31 -7.21
C ILE A 11 -1.36 5.23 -6.06
N MET A 12 -1.14 6.34 -5.36
CA MET A 12 -0.26 6.39 -4.20
C MET A 12 -0.78 5.49 -3.06
N TRP A 13 -2.09 5.49 -2.83
CA TRP A 13 -2.72 4.64 -1.83
C TRP A 13 -2.61 3.15 -2.19
N LEU A 14 -2.90 2.78 -3.44
CA LEU A 14 -2.77 1.39 -3.94
C LEU A 14 -1.33 0.89 -3.84
N SER A 15 -0.36 1.76 -4.14
CA SER A 15 1.05 1.44 -4.00
C SER A 15 1.42 1.14 -2.55
N GLY A 16 0.97 1.99 -1.61
CA GLY A 16 1.12 1.74 -0.19
C GLY A 16 0.49 0.42 0.25
N PHE A 17 -0.73 0.12 -0.22
CA PHE A 17 -1.45 -1.11 0.11
C PHE A 17 -0.71 -2.37 -0.36
N SER A 18 -0.18 -2.37 -1.58
CA SER A 18 0.60 -3.49 -2.10
C SER A 18 1.91 -3.68 -1.31
N LEU A 19 2.58 -2.59 -0.92
CA LEU A 19 3.77 -2.62 -0.07
C LEU A 19 3.48 -3.13 1.34
N GLU A 20 2.32 -2.76 1.90
CA GLU A 20 1.87 -3.25 3.20
C GLU A 20 1.64 -4.77 3.15
N ASN A 21 0.90 -5.24 2.14
CA ASN A 21 0.62 -6.68 1.95
C ASN A 21 1.89 -7.50 1.72
N LYS A 22 2.93 -6.92 1.11
CA LYS A 22 4.26 -7.55 0.98
C LYS A 22 5.10 -7.54 2.27
N GLY A 23 4.61 -6.95 3.37
CA GLY A 23 5.33 -6.87 4.64
C GLY A 23 6.50 -5.87 4.66
N ILE A 24 6.65 -5.05 3.61
CA ILE A 24 7.76 -4.09 3.48
C ILE A 24 7.66 -2.99 4.53
N HIS A 25 6.46 -2.72 5.04
CA HIS A 25 6.17 -1.74 6.07
C HIS A 25 7.01 -1.93 7.35
N HIS A 26 7.42 -3.15 7.69
CA HIS A 26 8.28 -3.44 8.85
C HIS A 26 9.71 -2.89 8.71
N LYS A 27 10.21 -2.71 7.48
CA LYS A 27 11.54 -2.15 7.20
C LYS A 27 11.57 -0.63 7.34
N TYR A 28 10.42 0.01 7.13
CA TYR A 28 10.25 1.47 7.19
C TYR A 28 9.72 1.96 8.54
N GLN A 29 9.43 1.04 9.47
CA GLN A 29 9.07 1.36 10.84
C GLN A 29 10.33 1.56 11.68
N ALA A 30 10.41 2.72 12.33
CA ALA A 30 11.45 3.02 13.32
C ALA A 30 11.20 2.35 14.68
N ASN A 31 9.98 1.84 14.91
CA ASN A 31 9.60 1.23 16.19
C ASN A 31 10.07 -0.23 16.27
N THR A 32 10.54 -0.61 17.45
CA THR A 32 10.91 -2.00 17.81
C THR A 32 9.72 -2.96 17.65
N VAL A 33 8.50 -2.45 17.84
CA VAL A 33 7.23 -3.15 17.61
C VAL A 33 6.90 -3.16 16.12
N LYS A 34 7.38 -4.19 15.42
CA LYS A 34 7.11 -4.39 14.00
C LYS A 34 5.75 -5.02 13.73
N HIS A 35 5.11 -5.66 14.71
CA HIS A 35 3.87 -6.44 14.53
C HIS A 35 2.59 -5.61 14.34
N ARG A 36 2.66 -4.27 14.38
CA ARG A 36 1.50 -3.39 14.14
C ARG A 36 1.78 -2.42 13.01
N ARG A 37 0.73 -2.07 12.25
CA ARG A 37 0.80 -0.98 11.27
C ARG A 37 0.79 0.37 11.99
N VAL A 38 1.95 1.01 12.09
CA VAL A 38 2.07 2.36 12.67
C VAL A 38 2.03 3.46 11.60
N ILE A 39 2.48 3.16 10.39
CA ILE A 39 2.62 4.13 9.29
C ILE A 39 1.38 4.05 8.38
N SER A 40 0.85 5.21 7.98
CA SER A 40 -0.24 5.27 6.99
C SER A 40 0.24 4.79 5.62
N LEU A 41 -0.68 4.25 4.81
CA LEU A 41 -0.34 3.74 3.47
C LEU A 41 0.34 4.79 2.58
N LEU A 42 -0.13 6.03 2.66
CA LEU A 42 0.45 7.15 1.93
C LEU A 42 1.87 7.45 2.40
N LYS A 43 2.12 7.46 3.71
CA LYS A 43 3.46 7.69 4.26
C LYS A 43 4.42 6.55 3.96
N LEU A 44 3.92 5.31 3.96
CA LEU A 44 4.71 4.15 3.54
C LEU A 44 5.10 4.25 2.07
N ALA A 45 4.15 4.54 1.19
CA ALA A 45 4.42 4.74 -0.23
C ALA A 45 5.42 5.89 -0.46
N GLU A 46 5.22 7.03 0.21
CA GLU A 46 6.14 8.17 0.14
C GLU A 46 7.58 7.76 0.55
N ASN A 47 7.72 7.09 1.69
CA ASN A 47 9.03 6.68 2.20
C ASN A 47 9.71 5.66 1.29
N VAL A 48 8.95 4.72 0.72
CA VAL A 48 9.49 3.71 -0.20
C VAL A 48 9.91 4.33 -1.52
N ILE A 49 9.11 5.24 -2.07
CA ILE A 49 9.48 5.99 -3.30
C ILE A 49 10.75 6.81 -3.06
N ARG A 50 10.86 7.45 -1.88
CA ARG A 50 12.01 8.28 -1.53
C ARG A 50 13.31 7.48 -1.36
N HIS A 51 13.26 6.29 -0.76
CA HIS A 51 14.47 5.51 -0.44
C HIS A 51 14.75 4.36 -1.42
N SER A 52 13.76 3.93 -2.19
CA SER A 52 13.87 2.78 -3.11
C SER A 52 12.89 2.92 -4.28
N PRO A 53 13.10 3.89 -5.18
CA PRO A 53 12.19 4.16 -6.30
C PRO A 53 12.02 2.96 -7.24
N LEU A 54 13.06 2.12 -7.37
CA LEU A 54 13.05 0.92 -8.22
C LEU A 54 12.04 -0.15 -7.78
N ILE A 55 11.58 -0.13 -6.52
CA ILE A 55 10.54 -1.04 -6.04
C ILE A 55 9.22 -0.83 -6.79
N LEU A 56 8.96 0.39 -7.29
CA LEU A 56 7.75 0.67 -8.08
C LEU A 56 7.68 -0.17 -9.36
N ASN A 57 8.83 -0.45 -10.00
CA ASN A 57 8.89 -1.31 -11.19
C ASN A 57 8.56 -2.77 -10.89
N THR A 58 8.75 -3.18 -9.63
CA THR A 58 8.43 -4.53 -9.14
C THR A 58 7.03 -4.61 -8.53
N LEU A 59 6.32 -3.49 -8.46
CA LEU A 59 4.98 -3.42 -7.92
C LEU A 59 3.97 -3.79 -9.01
N SER A 60 3.32 -4.93 -8.83
CA SER A 60 2.14 -5.25 -9.63
C SER A 60 0.91 -4.64 -8.96
N LEU A 61 0.32 -3.64 -9.60
CA LEU A 61 -0.96 -3.05 -9.18
C LEU A 61 -2.10 -4.07 -9.32
N ASP A 62 -2.04 -4.95 -10.33
CA ASP A 62 -2.99 -6.06 -10.52
C ASP A 62 -3.03 -6.98 -9.31
N ALA A 63 -1.86 -7.36 -8.77
CA ALA A 63 -1.78 -8.16 -7.55
C ALA A 63 -2.40 -7.43 -6.35
N GLY A 64 -2.18 -6.11 -6.24
CA GLY A 64 -2.80 -5.29 -5.19
C GLY A 64 -4.33 -5.26 -5.29
N LEU A 65 -4.86 -5.12 -6.51
CA LEU A 65 -6.31 -5.11 -6.76
C LEU A 65 -6.95 -6.47 -6.50
N LYS A 66 -6.31 -7.58 -6.86
CA LYS A 66 -6.80 -8.94 -6.55
C LYS A 66 -6.93 -9.18 -5.05
N VAL A 67 -5.94 -8.76 -4.27
CA VAL A 67 -6.01 -8.87 -2.80
C VAL A 67 -7.13 -7.98 -2.24
N LEU A 68 -7.32 -6.78 -2.79
CA LEU A 68 -8.41 -5.89 -2.38
C LEU A 68 -9.77 -6.52 -2.70
N GLN A 69 -9.94 -7.07 -3.90
CA GLN A 69 -11.14 -7.78 -4.32
C GLN A 69 -11.42 -8.96 -3.40
N GLN A 70 -10.43 -9.81 -3.12
CA GLN A 70 -10.59 -10.93 -2.20
C GLN A 70 -11.03 -10.49 -0.80
N ARG A 71 -10.43 -9.40 -0.29
CA ARG A 71 -10.79 -8.86 1.03
C ARG A 71 -12.21 -8.30 1.07
N TYR A 72 -12.63 -7.64 -0.01
CA TYR A 72 -13.99 -7.14 -0.18
C TYR A 72 -15.01 -8.29 -0.29
N THR A 73 -14.73 -9.29 -1.13
CA THR A 73 -15.56 -10.49 -1.26
C THR A 73 -15.66 -11.24 0.06
N ASN A 74 -14.57 -11.42 0.79
CA ASN A 74 -14.59 -12.04 2.11
C ASN A 74 -15.43 -11.23 3.11
N MET A 75 -15.42 -9.89 3.03
CA MET A 75 -16.24 -9.06 3.93
C MET A 75 -17.74 -9.20 3.62
N ILE A 76 -18.09 -9.36 2.36
CA ILE A 76 -19.49 -9.45 1.91
C ILE A 76 -20.04 -10.86 2.07
N MET A 77 -19.26 -11.89 1.77
CA MET A 77 -19.69 -13.30 1.86
C MET A 77 -19.66 -13.87 3.29
N VAL A 78 -19.38 -13.03 4.29
CA VAL A 78 -19.55 -13.36 5.72
C VAL A 78 -21.00 -13.11 6.19
N TYR A 79 -21.85 -12.54 5.33
CA TYR A 79 -23.31 -12.56 5.45
C TYR A 79 -23.92 -13.69 4.61
#